data_AF-A0A936EXM9-F1
#
_entry.id   AF-A0A936EXM9-F1
#
_cell.length_a   1.000
_cell.length_b   1.000
_cell.length_c   1.000
_cell.angle_alpha   90.00
_cell.angle_beta   90.00
_cell.angle_gamma   90.00
#
_symmetry.space_group_name_H-M   'P 1'
#
loop_
_entity.id
_entity.type
_entity.pdbx_description
1 polymer ?
#
loop_
_entity_poly.entity_id
_entity_poly.type
_entity_poly.pdbx_seq_one_letter_code
_entity_poly.pdbx_strand_id
1 'polypeptide(L)'
;MNFESTLPMGAAELVRASAFRRSLDEDSRSDDDRITSRLSALDPSLHQDLLRFEQKGRQSELLEVMAGAVRHASSVTVHLQLRDHVLALTVFPVHRLVHCVMPMAQFFEQQLTDLEVLRVEKSHQQVPNLQTLAQVSVQRHYASLGRLLWELALRGSRDELLPEIAGQAAYRITPTLDLSGLDLSGSLASACEKLKRHTTSLREIAEWPGFDRPRAMRMLNGLYLQAGLMVSRTHPAATNEGWFSGNR
;
A
#
# COMPACT_ATOMS: atom_id res chain seq x y z
N MET A 1 -1.11 -31.62 -30.65
CA MET A 1 -1.70 -30.28 -30.43
C MET A 1 -0.99 -29.69 -29.22
N ASN A 2 -0.07 -28.76 -29.44
CA ASN A 2 0.61 -28.05 -28.36
C ASN A 2 -0.31 -26.94 -27.87
N PHE A 3 -0.71 -26.99 -26.60
CA PHE A 3 -1.41 -25.88 -25.96
C PHE A 3 -0.41 -24.73 -25.77
N GLU A 4 -0.59 -23.65 -26.51
CA GLU A 4 0.11 -22.39 -26.23
C GLU A 4 -0.36 -21.86 -24.88
N SER A 5 0.61 -21.62 -24.00
CA SER A 5 0.39 -21.02 -22.68
C SER A 5 -0.17 -19.61 -22.86
N THR A 6 -1.35 -19.33 -22.29
CA THR A 6 -1.97 -18.00 -22.23
C THR A 6 -1.38 -17.09 -21.14
N LEU A 7 -0.32 -17.55 -20.47
CA LEU A 7 0.38 -16.76 -19.47
C LEU A 7 1.30 -15.76 -20.16
N PRO A 8 1.26 -14.46 -19.77
CA PRO A 8 2.18 -13.47 -20.31
C PRO A 8 3.63 -13.92 -20.06
N MET A 9 4.49 -13.73 -21.07
CA MET A 9 5.92 -14.04 -20.99
C MET A 9 6.54 -13.37 -19.75
N GLY A 10 6.82 -14.16 -18.72
CA GLY A 10 7.27 -13.74 -17.38
C GLY A 10 6.64 -14.52 -16.23
N ALA A 11 5.45 -15.09 -16.42
CA ALA A 11 4.77 -15.88 -15.39
C ALA A 11 5.28 -17.35 -15.29
N ALA A 12 6.09 -17.81 -16.23
CA ALA A 12 6.59 -19.19 -16.29
C ALA A 12 7.55 -19.57 -15.13
N GLU A 13 8.02 -18.60 -14.34
CA GLU A 13 8.94 -18.81 -13.21
C GLU A 13 8.32 -18.55 -11.82
N LEU A 14 7.04 -18.18 -11.74
CA LEU A 14 6.40 -17.86 -10.46
C LEU A 14 5.97 -19.14 -9.72
N VAL A 15 6.24 -19.18 -8.42
CA VAL A 15 5.84 -20.31 -7.56
C VAL A 15 4.31 -20.39 -7.50
N ARG A 16 3.74 -21.60 -7.60
CA ARG A 16 2.29 -21.79 -7.43
C ARG A 16 1.84 -21.49 -6.01
N ALA A 17 0.74 -20.74 -5.87
CA ALA A 17 0.19 -20.35 -4.58
C ALA A 17 -0.14 -21.56 -3.69
N SER A 18 -0.67 -22.64 -4.26
CA SER A 18 -0.96 -23.88 -3.53
C SER A 18 0.29 -24.62 -3.04
N ALA A 19 1.42 -24.51 -3.74
CA ALA A 19 2.69 -25.07 -3.27
C ALA A 19 3.27 -24.21 -2.14
N PHE A 20 3.21 -22.89 -2.28
CA PHE A 20 3.70 -21.97 -1.26
C PHE A 20 2.88 -22.05 0.04
N ARG A 21 1.55 -22.05 -0.02
CA ARG A 21 0.67 -22.21 1.15
C ARG A 21 0.95 -23.51 1.91
N ARG A 22 1.13 -24.62 1.20
CA ARG A 22 1.51 -25.90 1.84
C ARG A 22 2.85 -25.80 2.58
N SER A 23 3.84 -25.12 2.01
CA SER A 23 5.11 -24.91 2.72
C SER A 23 4.96 -24.03 3.96
N LEU A 24 4.06 -23.03 3.93
CA LEU A 24 3.74 -22.22 5.10
C LEU A 24 3.03 -23.04 6.19
N ASP A 25 2.07 -23.89 5.80
CA ASP A 25 1.34 -24.77 6.73
C ASP A 25 2.31 -25.78 7.38
N GLU A 26 3.22 -26.37 6.61
CA GLU A 26 4.27 -27.26 7.12
C GLU A 26 5.21 -26.53 8.09
N ASP A 27 5.62 -25.31 7.75
CA ASP A 27 6.44 -24.46 8.62
C ASP A 27 5.72 -24.08 9.93
N SER A 28 4.39 -23.87 9.89
CA SER A 28 3.57 -23.56 11.06
C SER A 28 3.32 -24.74 11.99
N ARG A 29 3.48 -25.98 11.51
CA ARG A 29 3.28 -27.21 12.30
C ARG A 29 4.55 -27.69 12.99
N SER A 30 5.73 -27.18 12.60
CA SER A 30 7.02 -27.53 13.21
C SER A 30 7.36 -26.66 14.44
N ASP A 31 6.34 -26.22 15.17
CA ASP A 31 6.32 -25.00 15.96
C ASP A 31 6.72 -25.16 17.44
N ASP A 32 7.94 -25.66 17.69
CA ASP A 32 8.53 -25.58 19.04
C ASP A 32 9.82 -24.76 19.10
N ASP A 33 10.45 -24.42 17.94
CA ASP A 33 11.76 -23.74 17.94
C ASP A 33 12.01 -22.76 16.77
N ARG A 34 11.09 -22.62 15.80
CA ARG A 34 11.33 -21.86 14.56
C ARG A 34 10.51 -20.58 14.39
N ILE A 35 9.34 -20.44 15.00
CA ILE A 35 8.56 -19.19 14.94
C ILE A 35 9.33 -18.03 15.59
N THR A 36 10.09 -18.31 16.65
CA THR A 36 11.01 -17.36 17.29
C THR A 36 12.14 -16.87 16.38
N SER A 37 12.52 -17.60 15.32
CA SER A 37 13.62 -17.22 14.41
C SER A 37 13.19 -16.42 13.18
N ARG A 38 11.91 -16.50 12.79
CA ARG A 38 11.39 -15.86 11.56
C ARG A 38 10.53 -14.63 11.85
N LEU A 39 9.77 -14.64 12.95
CA LEU A 39 9.11 -13.43 13.45
C LEU A 39 10.12 -12.46 14.11
N SER A 40 11.28 -12.95 14.58
CA SER A 40 12.38 -12.10 15.08
C SER A 40 13.25 -11.45 14.00
N ALA A 41 13.03 -11.79 12.72
CA ALA A 41 13.77 -11.17 11.63
C ALA A 41 13.21 -9.80 11.23
N LEU A 42 11.91 -9.56 11.46
CA LEU A 42 11.32 -8.23 11.32
C LEU A 42 11.69 -7.37 12.51
N ASP A 43 11.76 -6.06 12.28
CA ASP A 43 11.90 -5.12 13.39
C ASP A 43 10.71 -5.28 14.37
N PRO A 44 10.93 -5.36 15.68
CA PRO A 44 9.86 -5.58 16.66
C PRO A 44 8.72 -4.56 16.55
N SER A 45 9.03 -3.31 16.19
CA SER A 45 8.04 -2.26 16.04
C SER A 45 7.14 -2.48 14.81
N LEU A 46 7.72 -2.92 13.69
CA LEU A 46 6.96 -3.30 12.51
C LEU A 46 6.11 -4.55 12.76
N HIS A 47 6.67 -5.55 13.43
CA HIS A 47 5.93 -6.77 13.76
C HIS A 47 4.68 -6.47 14.60
N GLN A 48 4.83 -5.65 15.64
CA GLN A 48 3.71 -5.23 16.47
C GLN A 48 2.65 -4.43 15.69
N ASP A 49 3.09 -3.60 14.74
CA ASP A 49 2.19 -2.84 13.87
C ASP A 49 1.37 -3.76 12.96
N LEU A 50 2.00 -4.77 12.33
CA LEU A 50 1.31 -5.76 11.51
C LEU A 50 0.31 -6.60 12.31
N LEU A 51 0.68 -7.03 13.52
CA LEU A 51 -0.23 -7.78 14.40
C LEU A 51 -1.49 -6.98 14.75
N ARG A 52 -1.40 -5.65 14.87
CA ARG A 52 -2.57 -4.80 15.13
C ARG A 52 -3.56 -4.79 13.97
N PHE A 53 -3.10 -4.96 12.74
CA PHE A 53 -3.98 -5.05 11.57
C PHE A 53 -4.73 -6.38 11.53
N GLU A 54 -4.06 -7.49 11.88
CA GLU A 54 -4.64 -8.84 11.88
C GLU A 54 -5.67 -9.07 13.00
N GLN A 55 -5.51 -8.42 14.15
CA GLN A 55 -6.41 -8.55 15.30
C GLN A 55 -7.88 -8.22 15.02
N LYS A 56 -8.20 -7.56 13.88
CA LYS A 56 -9.56 -7.30 13.43
C LYS A 56 -10.23 -8.48 12.70
N GLY A 57 -9.60 -9.66 12.66
CA GLY A 57 -10.11 -10.84 11.95
C GLY A 57 -10.03 -10.72 10.43
N ARG A 58 -9.27 -9.73 9.93
CA ARG A 58 -8.95 -9.53 8.51
C ARG A 58 -7.50 -9.93 8.29
N GLN A 59 -7.20 -10.55 7.15
CA GLN A 59 -5.81 -10.69 6.72
C GLN A 59 -5.21 -9.31 6.47
N SER A 60 -3.92 -9.14 6.79
CA SER A 60 -3.18 -7.90 6.53
C SER A 60 -3.34 -7.47 5.07
N GLU A 61 -3.94 -6.29 4.83
CA GLU A 61 -4.07 -5.76 3.48
C GLU A 61 -2.71 -5.24 3.01
N LEU A 62 -2.39 -5.37 1.72
CA LEU A 62 -1.09 -4.94 1.19
C LEU A 62 -0.80 -3.46 1.51
N LEU A 63 -1.80 -2.58 1.41
CA LEU A 63 -1.61 -1.17 1.73
C LEU A 63 -1.23 -0.93 3.20
N GLU A 64 -1.76 -1.72 4.15
CA GLU A 64 -1.42 -1.62 5.57
C GLU A 64 0.02 -2.08 5.81
N VAL A 65 0.42 -3.20 5.20
CA VAL A 65 1.80 -3.70 5.27
C VAL A 65 2.77 -2.64 4.72
N MET A 66 2.44 -2.04 3.59
CA MET A 66 3.24 -0.98 2.98
C MET A 66 3.31 0.27 3.87
N ALA A 67 2.18 0.66 4.48
CA ALA A 67 2.13 1.79 5.40
C ALA A 67 3.02 1.56 6.63
N GLY A 68 2.97 0.37 7.22
CA GLY A 68 3.86 -0.04 8.31
C GLY A 68 5.32 0.00 7.88
N ALA A 69 5.67 -0.59 6.74
CA ALA A 69 7.05 -0.55 6.22
C ALA A 69 7.57 0.89 6.04
N VAL A 70 6.74 1.79 5.51
CA VAL A 70 7.08 3.22 5.37
C VAL A 70 7.27 3.90 6.73
N ARG A 71 6.33 3.70 7.66
CA ARG A 71 6.35 4.32 8.99
C ARG A 71 7.57 3.91 9.80
N HIS A 72 7.98 2.64 9.67
CA HIS A 72 9.12 2.07 10.38
C HIS A 72 10.42 2.09 9.56
N ALA A 73 10.43 2.77 8.40
CA ALA A 73 11.57 2.84 7.48
C ALA A 73 12.23 1.47 7.18
N SER A 74 11.43 0.41 7.18
CA SER A 74 11.89 -0.97 7.20
C SER A 74 11.76 -1.62 5.83
N SER A 75 12.88 -2.07 5.27
CA SER A 75 12.87 -2.80 4.00
C SER A 75 12.32 -4.21 4.20
N VAL A 76 11.25 -4.54 3.47
CA VAL A 76 10.57 -5.83 3.55
C VAL A 76 10.34 -6.44 2.18
N THR A 77 10.26 -7.76 2.14
CA THR A 77 9.75 -8.52 1.00
C THR A 77 8.38 -9.06 1.36
N VAL A 78 7.39 -8.74 0.53
CA VAL A 78 6.01 -9.19 0.69
C VAL A 78 5.72 -10.22 -0.40
N HIS A 79 5.32 -11.41 0.04
CA HIS A 79 4.86 -12.48 -0.83
C HIS A 79 3.35 -12.32 -1.02
N LEU A 80 2.96 -12.05 -2.26
CA LEU A 80 1.60 -11.77 -2.67
C LEU A 80 1.06 -12.92 -3.47
N GLN A 81 -0.17 -13.34 -3.19
CA GLN A 81 -0.91 -14.16 -4.12
C GLN A 81 -1.44 -13.29 -5.24
N LEU A 82 -1.14 -13.68 -6.48
CA LEU A 82 -1.73 -13.14 -7.69
C LEU A 82 -2.32 -14.31 -8.48
N ARG A 83 -3.65 -14.47 -8.39
CA ARG A 83 -4.37 -15.64 -8.94
C ARG A 83 -3.78 -16.95 -8.39
N ASP A 84 -3.25 -17.80 -9.25
CA ASP A 84 -2.66 -19.10 -8.89
C ASP A 84 -1.16 -19.06 -8.57
N HIS A 85 -0.54 -17.88 -8.60
CA HIS A 85 0.91 -17.70 -8.46
C HIS A 85 1.25 -16.80 -7.28
N VAL A 86 2.50 -16.90 -6.82
CA VAL A 86 3.08 -16.03 -5.80
C VAL A 86 4.06 -15.07 -6.45
N LEU A 87 3.91 -13.80 -6.12
CA LEU A 87 4.77 -12.70 -6.53
C LEU A 87 5.52 -12.14 -5.32
N ALA A 88 6.80 -11.85 -5.47
CA ALA A 88 7.58 -11.17 -4.43
C ALA A 88 7.71 -9.67 -4.77
N LEU A 89 7.27 -8.83 -3.84
CA LEU A 89 7.38 -7.37 -3.90
C LEU A 89 8.30 -6.89 -2.78
N THR A 90 9.47 -6.36 -3.13
CA THR A 90 10.46 -5.87 -2.15
C THR A 90 10.44 -4.35 -2.10
N VAL A 91 10.18 -3.78 -0.93
CA VAL A 91 10.17 -2.32 -0.73
C VAL A 91 11.41 -1.83 -0.01
N PHE A 92 11.86 -0.64 -0.41
CA PHE A 92 12.98 0.08 0.18
C PHE A 92 12.53 1.49 0.58
N PRO A 93 11.89 1.65 1.76
CA PRO A 93 11.23 2.90 2.14
C PRO A 93 12.14 4.14 2.10
N VAL A 94 13.36 4.01 2.66
CA VAL A 94 14.35 5.10 2.71
C VAL A 94 14.75 5.57 1.30
N HIS A 95 14.83 4.64 0.36
CA HIS A 95 15.24 4.92 -1.03
C HIS A 95 14.05 5.28 -1.91
N ARG A 96 12.82 5.24 -1.37
CA ARG A 96 11.56 5.48 -2.11
C ARG A 96 11.43 4.58 -3.35
N LEU A 97 11.92 3.35 -3.26
CA LEU A 97 11.90 2.36 -4.34
C LEU A 97 11.09 1.11 -3.95
N VAL A 98 10.52 0.49 -4.96
CA VAL A 98 10.01 -0.88 -4.90
C VAL A 98 10.58 -1.69 -6.05
N HIS A 99 10.83 -2.96 -5.79
CA HIS A 99 11.25 -3.97 -6.75
C HIS A 99 10.19 -5.06 -6.85
N CYS A 100 9.94 -5.55 -8.06
CA CYS A 100 9.08 -6.68 -8.31
C CYS A 100 9.74 -7.66 -9.28
N VAL A 101 9.56 -8.96 -9.04
CA VAL A 101 10.06 -10.01 -9.94
C VAL A 101 9.44 -9.94 -11.34
N MET A 102 8.24 -9.36 -11.47
CA MET A 102 7.65 -9.02 -12.77
C MET A 102 7.88 -7.54 -13.11
N PRO A 103 7.90 -7.14 -14.40
CA PRO A 103 7.99 -5.73 -14.77
C PRO A 103 6.90 -4.88 -14.11
N MET A 104 7.27 -3.74 -13.54
CA MET A 104 6.35 -2.91 -12.75
C MET A 104 5.17 -2.36 -13.57
N ALA A 105 5.37 -2.12 -14.87
CA ALA A 105 4.27 -1.75 -15.77
C ALA A 105 3.18 -2.85 -15.80
N GLN A 106 3.60 -4.11 -15.95
CA GLN A 106 2.68 -5.26 -15.93
C GLN A 106 2.05 -5.48 -14.55
N PHE A 107 2.79 -5.18 -13.47
CA PHE A 107 2.23 -5.22 -12.12
C PHE A 107 1.09 -4.20 -11.95
N PHE A 108 1.27 -2.97 -12.42
CA PHE A 108 0.23 -1.94 -12.33
C PHE A 108 -1.00 -2.23 -13.20
N GLU A 109 -0.89 -3.07 -14.22
CA GLU A 109 -2.02 -3.55 -15.03
C GLU A 109 -2.84 -4.65 -14.32
N GLN A 110 -2.33 -5.23 -13.22
CA GLN A 110 -3.07 -6.24 -12.46
C GLN A 110 -4.25 -5.63 -11.70
N GLN A 111 -5.22 -6.48 -11.35
CA GLN A 111 -6.32 -6.14 -10.47
C GLN A 111 -5.82 -6.09 -9.02
N LEU A 112 -5.46 -4.89 -8.54
CA LEU A 112 -4.82 -4.72 -7.23
C LEU A 112 -5.73 -5.07 -6.04
N THR A 113 -7.05 -5.14 -6.24
CA THR A 113 -8.00 -5.63 -5.22
C THR A 113 -7.86 -7.12 -4.91
N ASP A 114 -7.30 -7.89 -5.84
CA ASP A 114 -7.25 -9.36 -5.75
C ASP A 114 -5.93 -9.84 -5.13
N LEU A 115 -5.05 -8.91 -4.73
CA LEU A 115 -3.77 -9.23 -4.11
C LEU A 115 -3.97 -9.60 -2.64
N GLU A 116 -3.62 -10.84 -2.31
CA GLU A 116 -3.61 -11.33 -0.92
C GLU A 116 -2.18 -11.37 -0.39
N VAL A 117 -1.95 -10.84 0.80
CA VAL A 117 -0.66 -10.97 1.47
C VAL A 117 -0.56 -12.36 2.08
N LEU A 118 0.39 -13.16 1.59
CA LEU A 118 0.65 -14.51 2.10
C LEU A 118 1.69 -14.49 3.22
N ARG A 119 2.73 -13.64 3.07
CA ARG A 119 3.84 -13.55 4.02
C ARG A 119 4.58 -12.23 3.89
N VAL A 120 5.10 -11.74 5.00
CA VAL A 120 6.00 -10.58 5.08
C VAL A 120 7.30 -11.01 5.73
N GLU A 121 8.43 -10.64 5.12
CA GLU A 121 9.77 -10.93 5.62
C GLU A 121 10.65 -9.69 5.58
N LYS A 122 11.71 -9.67 6.40
CA LYS A 122 12.76 -8.66 6.25
C LYS A 122 13.45 -8.85 4.91
N SER A 123 13.66 -7.75 4.19
CA SER A 123 14.38 -7.82 2.93
C SER A 123 15.87 -8.06 3.17
N HIS A 124 16.41 -9.08 2.50
CA HIS A 124 17.85 -9.32 2.39
C HIS A 124 18.42 -8.81 1.06
N GLN A 125 17.56 -8.31 0.17
CA GLN A 125 17.96 -7.77 -1.12
C GLN A 125 18.65 -6.42 -0.91
N GLN A 126 19.80 -6.23 -1.55
CA GLN A 126 20.47 -4.94 -1.55
C GLN A 126 19.77 -3.96 -2.51
N VAL A 127 19.77 -2.69 -2.13
CA VAL A 127 19.32 -1.63 -3.04
C VAL A 127 20.31 -1.53 -4.20
N PRO A 128 19.85 -1.59 -5.46
CA PRO A 128 20.75 -1.44 -6.59
C PRO A 128 21.39 -0.04 -6.61
N ASN A 129 22.67 0.02 -6.98
CA ASN A 129 23.34 1.30 -7.23
C ASN A 129 22.79 1.97 -8.50
N LEU A 130 23.15 3.25 -8.71
CA LEU A 130 22.65 4.03 -9.84
C LEU A 130 23.01 3.44 -11.20
N GLN A 131 24.21 2.87 -11.34
CA GLN A 131 24.67 2.26 -12.59
C GLN A 131 23.84 1.02 -12.94
N THR A 132 23.54 0.19 -11.94
CA THR A 132 22.68 -0.99 -12.09
C THR A 132 21.24 -0.57 -12.40
N LEU A 133 20.71 0.46 -11.73
CA LEU A 133 19.37 0.99 -12.01
C LEU A 133 19.23 1.64 -13.39
N ALA A 134 20.32 2.15 -13.96
CA ALA A 134 20.33 2.72 -15.31
C ALA A 134 20.20 1.66 -16.41
N GLN A 135 20.42 0.38 -16.09
CA GLN A 135 20.24 -0.70 -17.06
C GLN A 135 18.75 -0.95 -17.29
N VAL A 136 18.27 -0.80 -18.53
CA VAL A 136 16.84 -0.93 -18.89
C VAL A 136 16.22 -2.26 -18.42
N SER A 137 16.97 -3.35 -18.54
CA SER A 137 16.53 -4.69 -18.11
C SER A 137 16.28 -4.78 -16.60
N VAL A 138 17.03 -4.04 -15.79
CA VAL A 138 16.85 -3.95 -14.34
C VAL A 138 15.77 -2.91 -14.03
N GLN A 139 15.86 -1.73 -14.63
CA GLN A 139 15.01 -0.58 -14.36
C GLN A 139 13.52 -0.92 -14.45
N ARG A 140 13.13 -1.74 -15.43
CA ARG A 140 11.71 -2.14 -15.64
C ARG A 140 11.09 -2.89 -14.46
N HIS A 141 11.90 -3.50 -13.59
CA HIS A 141 11.49 -4.22 -12.39
C HIS A 141 11.40 -3.31 -11.15
N TYR A 142 11.81 -2.05 -11.28
CA TYR A 142 11.74 -1.06 -10.22
C TYR A 142 10.71 0.02 -10.53
N ALA A 143 10.12 0.58 -9.47
CA ALA A 143 9.30 1.78 -9.57
C ALA A 143 9.48 2.68 -8.34
N SER A 144 8.99 3.91 -8.49
CA SER A 144 8.75 4.82 -7.37
C SER A 144 7.82 4.13 -6.35
N LEU A 145 8.25 4.10 -5.09
CA LEU A 145 7.40 3.66 -3.98
C LEU A 145 6.18 4.57 -3.86
N GLY A 146 6.34 5.87 -4.09
CA GLY A 146 5.23 6.82 -4.11
C GLY A 146 4.15 6.43 -5.12
N ARG A 147 4.55 6.03 -6.34
CA ARG A 147 3.61 5.55 -7.36
C ARG A 147 2.88 4.29 -6.89
N LEU A 148 3.60 3.31 -6.35
CA LEU A 148 2.98 2.09 -5.83
C LEU A 148 1.95 2.38 -4.73
N LEU A 149 2.30 3.19 -3.73
CA LEU A 149 1.42 3.53 -2.62
C LEU A 149 0.15 4.26 -3.11
N TRP A 150 0.30 5.12 -4.12
CA TRP A 150 -0.82 5.81 -4.75
C TRP A 150 -1.77 4.84 -5.46
N GLU A 151 -1.21 3.93 -6.27
CA GLU A 151 -1.99 2.92 -7.00
C GLU A 151 -2.70 1.96 -6.05
N LEU A 152 -2.03 1.50 -4.99
CA LEU A 152 -2.63 0.64 -3.98
C LEU A 152 -3.72 1.36 -3.18
N ALA A 153 -3.54 2.64 -2.86
CA ALA A 153 -4.56 3.41 -2.15
C ALA A 153 -5.82 3.59 -3.01
N LEU A 154 -5.67 3.92 -4.29
CA LEU A 154 -6.81 4.17 -5.18
C LEU A 154 -7.49 2.90 -5.69
N ARG A 155 -6.72 1.86 -6.04
CA ARG A 155 -7.22 0.65 -6.72
C ARG A 155 -7.10 -0.64 -5.91
N GLY A 156 -6.51 -0.61 -4.71
CA GLY A 156 -6.36 -1.78 -3.86
C GLY A 156 -7.66 -2.18 -3.13
N SER A 157 -7.61 -3.21 -2.29
CA SER A 157 -8.79 -3.71 -1.56
C SER A 157 -9.32 -2.71 -0.53
N ARG A 158 -8.44 -1.95 0.13
CA ARG A 158 -8.79 -1.08 1.25
C ARG A 158 -9.74 0.07 0.86
N ASP A 159 -10.89 0.11 1.50
CA ASP A 159 -11.89 1.19 1.40
C ASP A 159 -12.03 2.04 2.67
N GLU A 160 -11.30 1.69 3.74
CA GLU A 160 -11.24 2.44 5.00
C GLU A 160 -10.00 3.35 5.10
N LEU A 161 -10.06 4.38 5.94
CA LEU A 161 -8.86 5.15 6.29
C LEU A 161 -7.83 4.29 7.01
N LEU A 162 -6.55 4.56 6.77
CA LEU A 162 -5.47 4.02 7.58
C LEU A 162 -5.65 4.47 9.04
N PRO A 163 -5.37 3.61 10.05
CA PRO A 163 -5.70 3.91 11.45
C PRO A 163 -5.09 5.22 11.97
N GLU A 164 -3.96 5.65 11.42
CA GLU A 164 -3.26 6.87 11.85
C GLU A 164 -4.04 8.14 11.51
N ILE A 165 -4.78 8.11 10.40
CA ILE A 165 -5.53 9.25 9.88
C ILE A 165 -7.04 9.09 10.05
N ALA A 166 -7.46 7.96 10.61
CA ALA A 166 -8.85 7.67 10.92
C ALA A 166 -9.35 8.47 12.14
N GLY A 167 -10.68 8.48 12.28
CA GLY A 167 -11.39 9.21 13.33
C GLY A 167 -11.85 10.60 12.87
N GLN A 168 -12.35 11.38 13.82
CA GLN A 168 -12.85 12.73 13.59
C GLN A 168 -11.68 13.68 13.34
N ALA A 169 -11.49 14.04 12.07
CA ALA A 169 -10.37 14.88 11.63
C ALA A 169 -10.73 15.69 10.37
N ALA A 170 -9.98 16.76 10.18
CA ALA A 170 -9.96 17.54 8.96
C ALA A 170 -8.58 17.45 8.30
N TYR A 171 -8.57 17.51 6.98
CA TYR A 171 -7.45 17.16 6.13
C TYR A 171 -7.06 18.33 5.24
N ARG A 172 -5.76 18.50 5.04
CA ARG A 172 -5.19 19.49 4.12
C ARG A 172 -3.91 18.95 3.50
N ILE A 173 -3.59 19.34 2.27
CA ILE A 173 -2.29 19.03 1.64
C ILE A 173 -1.26 20.10 1.99
N THR A 174 -0.03 19.67 2.31
CA THR A 174 1.11 20.57 2.50
C THR A 174 1.42 21.30 1.18
N PRO A 175 1.68 22.63 1.18
CA PRO A 175 1.94 23.37 -0.06
C PRO A 175 3.16 22.89 -0.85
N THR A 176 4.10 22.23 -0.17
CA THR A 176 5.36 21.73 -0.74
C THR A 176 5.27 20.32 -1.31
N LEU A 177 4.11 19.66 -1.22
CA LEU A 177 3.93 18.33 -1.76
C LEU A 177 3.98 18.35 -3.28
N ASP A 178 5.00 17.72 -3.84
CA ASP A 178 5.08 17.44 -5.26
C ASP A 178 4.27 16.18 -5.60
N LEU A 179 3.26 16.37 -6.45
CA LEU A 179 2.39 15.31 -6.95
C LEU A 179 2.60 15.06 -8.45
N SER A 180 3.59 15.68 -9.08
CA SER A 180 3.84 15.59 -10.52
C SER A 180 4.14 14.16 -10.99
N GLY A 181 4.71 13.34 -10.11
CA GLY A 181 4.97 11.91 -10.37
C GLY A 181 3.74 11.00 -10.25
N LEU A 182 2.56 11.55 -10.01
CA LEU A 182 1.29 10.83 -9.91
C LEU A 182 0.40 11.23 -11.09
N ASP A 183 -0.29 10.26 -11.69
CA ASP A 183 -1.20 10.47 -12.83
C ASP A 183 -2.53 11.10 -12.37
N LEU A 184 -2.45 12.31 -11.78
CA LEU A 184 -3.61 13.06 -11.30
C LEU A 184 -4.42 13.63 -12.47
N SER A 185 -5.69 13.24 -12.57
CA SER A 185 -6.60 13.77 -13.59
C SER A 185 -8.02 13.95 -13.04
N GLY A 186 -8.82 14.74 -13.76
CA GLY A 186 -10.24 14.93 -13.48
C GLY A 186 -10.55 15.37 -12.04
N SER A 187 -11.49 14.67 -11.40
CA SER A 187 -11.94 14.99 -10.04
C SER A 187 -10.83 14.86 -8.99
N LEU A 188 -9.88 13.93 -9.15
CA LEU A 188 -8.74 13.77 -8.22
C LEU A 188 -7.83 15.00 -8.24
N ALA A 189 -7.49 15.49 -9.44
CA ALA A 189 -6.66 16.69 -9.57
C ALA A 189 -7.35 17.91 -8.93
N SER A 190 -8.65 18.09 -9.19
CA SER A 190 -9.45 19.18 -8.60
C SER A 190 -9.52 19.08 -7.07
N ALA A 191 -9.73 17.88 -6.53
CA ALA A 191 -9.77 17.62 -5.10
C ALA A 191 -8.42 17.94 -4.42
N CYS A 192 -7.31 17.50 -5.02
CA CYS A 192 -5.97 17.84 -4.52
C CYS A 192 -5.72 19.35 -4.51
N GLU A 193 -6.10 20.07 -5.57
CA GLU A 193 -5.97 21.54 -5.60
C GLU A 193 -6.83 22.23 -4.54
N LYS A 194 -8.06 21.74 -4.30
CA LYS A 194 -8.91 22.26 -3.22
C LYS A 194 -8.28 22.01 -1.84
N LEU A 195 -7.72 20.82 -1.60
CA LEU A 195 -7.06 20.45 -0.34
C LEU A 195 -5.72 21.15 -0.10
N LYS A 196 -5.03 21.65 -1.13
CA LYS A 196 -3.86 22.53 -0.93
C LYS A 196 -4.25 23.86 -0.27
N ARG A 197 -5.47 24.34 -0.54
CA ARG A 197 -5.98 25.65 -0.13
C ARG A 197 -6.83 25.59 1.14
N HIS A 198 -7.61 24.53 1.32
CA HIS A 198 -8.62 24.44 2.39
C HIS A 198 -8.42 23.20 3.25
N THR A 199 -8.67 23.37 4.56
CA THR A 199 -8.75 22.27 5.52
C THR A 199 -10.19 21.75 5.56
N THR A 200 -10.39 20.48 5.22
CA THR A 200 -11.72 19.93 4.90
C THR A 200 -11.96 18.61 5.64
N SER A 201 -13.18 18.35 6.13
CA SER A 201 -13.54 17.05 6.72
C SER A 201 -13.74 15.96 5.66
N LEU A 202 -13.63 14.69 6.06
CA LEU A 202 -13.93 13.57 5.15
C LEU A 202 -15.36 13.63 4.60
N ARG A 203 -16.33 14.03 5.43
CA ARG A 203 -17.74 14.16 5.01
C ARG A 203 -17.88 15.13 3.84
N GLU A 204 -17.30 16.32 3.96
CA GLU A 204 -17.41 17.32 2.88
C GLU A 204 -16.63 16.85 1.63
N ILE A 205 -15.46 16.21 1.78
CA ILE A 205 -14.72 15.65 0.64
C ILE A 205 -15.56 14.61 -0.11
N ALA A 206 -16.30 13.77 0.60
CA ALA A 206 -17.16 12.75 0.01
C ALA A 206 -18.37 13.33 -0.76
N GLU A 207 -18.72 14.60 -0.54
CA GLU A 207 -19.79 15.31 -1.23
C GLU A 207 -19.29 16.04 -2.50
N TRP A 208 -17.98 16.00 -2.79
CA TRP A 208 -17.43 16.67 -3.98
C TRP A 208 -17.79 15.95 -5.28
N PRO A 209 -17.83 16.67 -6.43
CA PRO A 209 -18.13 16.06 -7.72
C PRO A 209 -17.18 14.89 -8.05
N GLY A 210 -17.77 13.72 -8.33
CA GLY A 210 -17.02 12.51 -8.65
C GLY A 210 -16.33 11.86 -7.45
N PHE A 211 -16.78 12.18 -6.23
CA PHE A 211 -16.39 11.50 -5.00
C PHE A 211 -17.58 10.79 -4.35
N ASP A 212 -17.23 9.74 -3.63
CA ASP A 212 -18.03 9.12 -2.59
C ASP A 212 -17.12 8.91 -1.38
N ARG A 213 -17.68 8.35 -0.30
CA ARG A 213 -16.92 8.15 0.94
C ARG A 213 -15.72 7.21 0.75
N PRO A 214 -15.83 6.02 0.13
CA PRO A 214 -14.67 5.16 -0.14
C PRO A 214 -13.59 5.83 -0.98
N ARG A 215 -13.96 6.52 -2.08
CA ARG A 215 -13.01 7.21 -2.96
C ARG A 215 -12.29 8.35 -2.25
N ALA A 216 -12.99 9.08 -1.36
CA ALA A 216 -12.38 10.11 -0.52
C ALA A 216 -11.36 9.49 0.45
N MET A 217 -11.72 8.39 1.13
CA MET A 217 -10.80 7.70 2.04
C MET A 217 -9.56 7.17 1.32
N ARG A 218 -9.75 6.55 0.15
CA ARG A 218 -8.67 6.05 -0.72
C ARG A 218 -7.70 7.15 -1.14
N MET A 219 -8.23 8.30 -1.58
CA MET A 219 -7.39 9.46 -1.91
C MET A 219 -6.60 9.96 -0.68
N LEU A 220 -7.25 10.07 0.49
CA LEU A 220 -6.59 10.52 1.72
C LEU A 220 -5.48 9.55 2.18
N ASN A 221 -5.70 8.24 2.09
CA ASN A 221 -4.67 7.24 2.34
C ASN A 221 -3.46 7.44 1.40
N GLY A 222 -3.71 7.63 0.11
CA GLY A 222 -2.67 7.89 -0.87
C GLY A 222 -1.86 9.15 -0.54
N LEU A 223 -2.53 10.26 -0.20
CA LEU A 223 -1.89 11.53 0.17
C LEU A 223 -1.09 11.43 1.48
N TYR A 224 -1.62 10.72 2.47
CA TYR A 224 -0.92 10.46 3.74
C TYR A 224 0.39 9.72 3.50
N LEU A 225 0.36 8.68 2.65
CA LEU A 225 1.53 7.89 2.31
C LEU A 225 2.56 8.62 1.44
N GLN A 226 2.20 9.75 0.82
CA GLN A 226 3.16 10.68 0.20
C GLN A 226 3.82 11.63 1.20
N ALA A 227 3.57 11.50 2.51
CA ALA A 227 4.02 12.44 3.54
C ALA A 227 3.54 13.89 3.31
N GLY A 228 2.40 14.04 2.63
CA GLY A 228 1.88 15.32 2.18
C GLY A 228 0.57 15.75 2.84
N LEU A 229 0.02 14.93 3.74
CA LEU A 229 -1.27 15.18 4.37
C LEU A 229 -1.11 15.72 5.79
N MET A 230 -1.61 16.92 6.02
CA MET A 230 -1.84 17.46 7.36
C MET A 230 -3.18 16.93 7.89
N VAL A 231 -3.17 16.40 9.11
CA VAL A 231 -4.36 15.89 9.80
C VAL A 231 -4.58 16.72 11.06
N SER A 232 -5.72 17.39 11.16
CA SER A 232 -6.09 18.20 12.33
C SER A 232 -7.33 17.66 13.01
N ARG A 233 -7.22 17.38 14.32
CA ARG A 233 -8.31 16.85 15.15
C ARG A 233 -9.07 17.93 15.90
N THR A 234 -8.49 19.11 16.07
CA THR A 234 -9.07 20.24 16.83
C THR A 234 -9.65 21.33 15.94
N HIS A 235 -9.48 21.24 14.62
CA HIS A 235 -10.01 22.23 13.68
C HIS A 235 -11.55 22.26 13.72
N PRO A 236 -12.22 23.42 13.52
CA PRO A 236 -13.69 23.50 13.47
C PRO A 236 -14.33 22.55 12.45
N ALA A 237 -13.69 22.35 11.30
CA ALA A 237 -14.14 21.37 10.31
C ALA A 237 -14.08 19.91 10.81
N ALA A 238 -13.21 19.60 11.78
CA ALA A 238 -13.19 18.30 12.45
C ALA A 238 -14.29 18.22 13.52
N THR A 239 -14.48 19.27 14.34
CA THR A 239 -15.33 19.25 15.53
C THR A 239 -16.82 19.57 15.29
N ASN A 240 -17.16 20.31 14.23
CA ASN A 240 -18.54 20.68 13.90
C ASN A 240 -19.42 19.49 13.45
N GLU A 241 -18.89 18.27 13.38
CA GLU A 241 -19.68 17.06 13.13
C GLU A 241 -20.80 16.83 14.18
N GLY A 242 -20.67 17.39 15.39
CA GLY A 242 -21.64 17.22 16.48
C GLY A 242 -22.65 18.35 16.69
N TRP A 243 -22.50 19.52 16.06
CA TRP A 243 -23.30 20.70 16.45
C TRP A 243 -24.59 20.92 15.64
N PHE A 244 -24.65 20.39 14.42
CA PHE A 244 -25.81 20.59 13.52
C PHE A 244 -26.82 19.43 13.50
N SER A 245 -26.58 18.33 14.24
CA SER A 245 -27.56 17.23 14.39
C SER A 245 -28.57 17.45 15.52
N GLY A 246 -28.54 18.60 16.20
CA GLY A 246 -29.41 18.93 17.32
C GLY A 246 -30.60 19.84 17.02
N ASN A 247 -30.83 20.25 15.78
CA ASN A 247 -32.00 21.06 15.43
C ASN A 247 -32.35 20.95 13.94
N ARG A 248 -33.20 19.98 13.58
CA ARG A 248 -34.38 20.11 12.72
C ARG A 248 -34.97 18.74 12.38
#